data_AF-A0A519DBY1-F1
#
_entry.id   AF-A0A519DBY1-F1
#
_cell.length_a   1.000
_cell.length_b   1.000
_cell.length_c   1.000
_cell.angle_alpha   90.00
_cell.angle_beta   90.00
_cell.angle_gamma   90.00
#
_symmetry.space_group_name_H-M   'P 1'
#
loop_
_entity.id
_entity.type
_entity.pdbx_description
1 polymer ?
#
loop_
_entity_poly.entity_id
_entity_poly.type
_entity_poly.pdbx_seq_one_letter_code
_entity_poly.pdbx_strand_id
1 'polypeptide(L)'
;MPNGYDDGTGEGTGAIVPILDEDFSLGMRPGNKGFWLCLTSDAEARAEGAPTSFEAELTPWWGPPSTLTYSNNVYGFDMGYDILRLQGTKLSLKVDGEEFEGTAYFQKVSVQAPSFPWFWGMLHFDDGSYLDWFMPHTTPGMTSMDDKPWRLRDFLRNPAIGTGIFHDANRGRTENFKRCEVEVSEPDDEEPLRDEQGNVLPKFRIRIWNGRTQISIDVRACSRARWTFDQPTRAGMVSHLTYNEYPLEVERIAILDEQGLRTIDDYEWIMGNAEHTWGILH
;
A
#
# COMPACT_ATOMS: atom_id res chain seq x y z
N MET A 1 -37.21 17.18 20.87
CA MET A 1 -36.98 16.26 19.74
C MET A 1 -35.71 15.50 20.05
N PRO A 2 -35.75 14.21 20.44
CA PRO A 2 -34.55 13.42 20.61
C PRO A 2 -34.02 13.04 19.23
N ASN A 3 -32.75 13.38 18.94
CA ASN A 3 -32.03 12.93 17.75
C ASN A 3 -31.65 11.46 17.95
N GLY A 4 -32.42 10.55 17.34
CA GLY A 4 -32.14 9.12 17.31
C GLY A 4 -31.05 8.77 16.30
N TYR A 5 -29.80 9.12 16.59
CA TYR A 5 -28.67 8.37 16.05
C TYR A 5 -28.29 7.36 17.10
N ASP A 6 -28.59 6.10 16.83
CA ASP A 6 -28.11 4.98 17.61
C ASP A 6 -26.60 4.84 17.29
N ASP A 7 -25.75 4.96 18.30
CA ASP A 7 -24.32 4.71 18.18
C ASP A 7 -24.15 3.20 18.02
N GLY A 8 -24.27 2.70 16.78
CA GLY A 8 -24.15 1.28 16.49
C GLY A 8 -22.86 0.71 17.07
N THR A 9 -22.96 -0.38 17.83
CA THR A 9 -21.84 -1.03 18.54
C THR A 9 -20.76 -1.60 17.61
N GLY A 10 -20.93 -1.50 16.29
CA GLY A 10 -20.05 -2.13 15.30
C GLY A 10 -20.15 -3.65 15.29
N GLU A 11 -21.14 -4.25 15.94
CA GLU A 11 -21.37 -5.70 15.98
C GLU A 11 -22.17 -6.23 14.78
N GLY A 12 -22.61 -5.33 13.89
CA GLY A 12 -23.45 -5.66 12.74
C GLY A 12 -22.67 -6.41 11.66
N THR A 13 -23.22 -7.54 11.21
CA THR A 13 -22.83 -8.16 9.94
C THR A 13 -23.48 -7.44 8.78
N GLY A 14 -22.76 -7.26 7.69
CA GLY A 14 -23.32 -6.76 6.45
C GLY A 14 -22.64 -7.43 5.27
N ALA A 15 -23.35 -7.54 4.16
CA ALA A 15 -22.77 -7.93 2.88
C ALA A 15 -23.32 -7.02 1.80
N ILE A 16 -22.45 -6.65 0.88
CA ILE A 16 -22.80 -6.05 -0.40
C ILE A 16 -22.74 -7.19 -1.40
N VAL A 17 -23.86 -7.48 -2.05
CA VAL A 17 -23.96 -8.54 -3.07
C VAL A 17 -24.45 -7.89 -4.35
N PRO A 18 -23.73 -8.05 -5.48
CA PRO A 18 -24.17 -7.48 -6.74
C PRO A 18 -25.43 -8.17 -7.26
N ILE A 19 -26.18 -7.45 -8.08
CA ILE A 19 -27.30 -8.00 -8.87
C ILE A 19 -26.85 -8.50 -10.25
N LEU A 20 -25.54 -8.42 -10.53
CA LEU A 20 -24.91 -8.83 -11.78
C LEU A 20 -24.59 -10.33 -11.74
N ASP A 21 -24.31 -10.91 -12.92
CA ASP A 21 -23.87 -12.30 -13.03
C ASP A 21 -22.45 -12.49 -12.49
N GLU A 22 -21.62 -11.44 -12.59
CA GLU A 22 -20.29 -11.40 -11.99
C GLU A 22 -20.35 -11.15 -10.49
N ASP A 23 -19.49 -11.87 -9.75
CA ASP A 23 -19.38 -11.71 -8.31
C ASP A 23 -18.36 -10.62 -7.95
N PHE A 24 -18.83 -9.63 -7.21
CA PHE A 24 -18.08 -8.52 -6.63
C PHE A 24 -18.52 -8.29 -5.18
N SER A 25 -18.94 -9.38 -4.53
CA SER A 25 -19.52 -9.30 -3.20
C SER A 25 -18.45 -9.15 -2.12
N LEU A 26 -18.79 -8.41 -1.08
CA LEU A 26 -17.94 -8.20 0.08
C LEU A 26 -18.81 -8.23 1.33
N GLY A 27 -18.31 -8.77 2.42
CA GLY A 27 -19.07 -8.76 3.65
C GLY A 27 -18.25 -8.96 4.91
N MET A 28 -18.88 -8.71 6.05
CA MET A 28 -18.31 -8.87 7.38
C MET A 28 -18.86 -10.12 8.06
N ARG A 29 -17.98 -10.88 8.71
CA ARG A 29 -18.36 -12.02 9.55
C ARG A 29 -18.94 -11.53 10.88
N PRO A 30 -19.88 -12.27 11.49
CA PRO A 30 -20.44 -11.94 12.81
C PRO A 30 -19.37 -11.71 13.89
N GLY A 31 -19.54 -10.63 14.65
CA GLY A 31 -18.69 -10.28 15.78
C GLY A 31 -17.29 -9.79 15.41
N ASN A 32 -17.14 -9.12 14.26
CA ASN A 32 -15.87 -8.55 13.78
C ASN A 32 -14.73 -9.59 13.69
N LYS A 33 -15.08 -10.84 13.41
CA LYS A 33 -14.12 -11.95 13.31
C LYS A 33 -13.33 -11.97 12.02
N GLY A 34 -13.75 -11.19 11.04
CA GLY A 34 -13.12 -11.11 9.73
C GLY A 34 -14.06 -10.49 8.72
N PHE A 35 -13.55 -10.26 7.52
CA PHE A 35 -14.35 -9.89 6.36
C PHE A 35 -13.91 -10.74 5.17
N TRP A 36 -14.79 -10.84 4.18
CA TRP A 36 -14.58 -11.65 3.00
C TRP A 36 -14.88 -10.83 1.75
N LEU A 37 -14.27 -11.23 0.64
CA LEU A 37 -14.40 -10.59 -0.67
C LEU A 37 -14.41 -11.68 -1.75
N CYS A 38 -15.34 -11.57 -2.69
CA CYS A 38 -15.37 -12.36 -3.90
C CYS A 38 -15.23 -11.42 -5.11
N LEU A 39 -14.32 -11.72 -6.02
CA LEU A 39 -14.09 -10.94 -7.24
C LEU A 39 -14.04 -11.87 -8.45
N THR A 40 -14.66 -11.43 -9.55
CA THR A 40 -14.53 -12.05 -10.87
C THR A 40 -13.82 -11.09 -11.82
N SER A 41 -12.79 -11.58 -12.52
CA SER A 41 -12.13 -10.78 -13.56
C SER A 41 -13.04 -10.62 -14.77
N ASP A 42 -12.95 -9.46 -15.43
CA ASP A 42 -13.66 -9.21 -16.68
C ASP A 42 -13.14 -10.07 -17.84
N ALA A 43 -13.86 -10.06 -18.96
CA ALA A 43 -13.54 -10.92 -20.11
C ALA A 43 -12.21 -10.55 -20.80
N GLU A 44 -11.80 -9.28 -20.77
CA GLU A 44 -10.57 -8.80 -21.40
C GLU A 44 -9.36 -9.25 -20.57
N ALA A 45 -9.39 -9.02 -19.25
CA ALA A 45 -8.34 -9.47 -18.34
C ALA A 45 -8.13 -11.00 -18.42
N ARG A 46 -9.21 -11.78 -18.49
CA ARG A 46 -9.13 -13.24 -18.66
C ARG A 46 -8.54 -13.66 -20.01
N ALA A 47 -8.83 -12.93 -21.08
CA ALA A 47 -8.26 -13.20 -22.40
C ALA A 47 -6.74 -12.95 -22.42
N GLU A 48 -6.25 -12.06 -21.53
CA GLU A 48 -4.83 -11.77 -21.31
C GLU A 48 -4.17 -12.71 -20.28
N GLY A 49 -4.93 -13.66 -19.71
CA GLY A 49 -4.41 -14.68 -18.81
C GLY A 49 -4.58 -14.39 -17.32
N ALA A 50 -5.34 -13.36 -16.94
CA ALA A 50 -5.71 -13.15 -15.54
C ALA A 50 -6.59 -14.31 -15.02
N PRO A 51 -6.50 -14.66 -13.73
CA PRO A 51 -7.41 -15.63 -13.11
C PRO A 51 -8.87 -15.24 -13.25
N THR A 52 -9.76 -16.22 -13.25
CA THR A 52 -11.21 -16.01 -13.42
C THR A 52 -11.87 -15.49 -12.15
N SER A 53 -11.52 -16.05 -11.00
CA SER A 53 -12.20 -15.85 -9.72
C SER A 53 -11.22 -15.77 -8.55
N PHE A 54 -11.56 -14.93 -7.59
CA PHE A 54 -10.84 -14.75 -6.33
C PHE A 54 -11.84 -14.79 -5.18
N GLU A 55 -11.61 -15.65 -4.19
CA GLU A 55 -12.34 -15.68 -2.92
C GLU A 55 -11.35 -15.42 -1.79
N ALA A 56 -11.50 -14.33 -1.06
CA ALA A 56 -10.60 -13.94 0.03
C ALA A 56 -11.35 -13.90 1.36
N GLU A 57 -10.74 -14.48 2.39
CA GLU A 57 -11.16 -14.34 3.78
C GLU A 57 -10.02 -13.73 4.60
N LEU A 58 -10.29 -12.56 5.18
CA LEU A 58 -9.34 -11.80 5.97
C LEU A 58 -9.75 -11.85 7.43
N THR A 59 -8.85 -12.31 8.29
CA THR A 59 -9.09 -12.44 9.73
C THR A 59 -8.07 -11.61 10.53
N PRO A 60 -8.46 -11.01 11.67
CA PRO A 60 -7.53 -10.30 12.52
C PRO A 60 -6.33 -11.19 12.89
N TRP A 61 -5.13 -10.66 12.71
CA TRP A 61 -3.88 -11.34 13.04
C TRP A 61 -3.50 -11.07 14.49
N TRP A 62 -3.28 -9.81 14.85
CA TRP A 62 -3.02 -9.38 16.22
C TRP A 62 -3.27 -7.87 16.38
N GLY A 63 -3.41 -7.45 17.65
CA GLY A 63 -4.05 -6.20 18.07
C GLY A 63 -3.88 -4.97 17.15
N PRO A 64 -2.75 -4.23 17.23
CA PRO A 64 -2.62 -2.94 16.56
C PRO A 64 -2.84 -2.96 15.04
N PRO A 65 -2.16 -3.81 14.23
CA PRO A 65 -2.35 -3.76 12.78
C PRO A 65 -3.71 -4.27 12.32
N SER A 66 -4.38 -5.12 13.12
CA SER A 66 -5.73 -5.64 12.81
C SER A 66 -6.86 -4.79 13.38
N THR A 67 -6.56 -3.59 13.89
CA THR A 67 -7.57 -2.62 14.35
C THR A 67 -7.86 -1.61 13.26
N LEU A 68 -9.15 -1.34 13.02
CA LEU A 68 -9.58 -0.33 12.07
C LEU A 68 -9.12 1.04 12.54
N THR A 69 -8.30 1.72 11.74
CA THR A 69 -7.88 3.09 12.04
C THR A 69 -8.39 4.05 10.97
N TYR A 70 -8.79 5.24 11.42
CA TYR A 70 -9.18 6.36 10.57
C TYR A 70 -8.15 7.47 10.69
N SER A 71 -7.79 8.08 9.57
CA SER A 71 -6.98 9.30 9.54
C SER A 71 -7.55 10.24 8.49
N ASN A 72 -7.72 11.50 8.88
CA ASN A 72 -7.92 12.62 7.98
C ASN A 72 -6.64 13.44 7.99
N ASN A 73 -6.05 13.65 6.82
CA ASN A 73 -4.84 14.44 6.66
C ASN A 73 -5.12 15.57 5.69
N VAL A 74 -5.05 16.79 6.22
CA VAL A 74 -5.24 18.03 5.46
C VAL A 74 -3.87 18.64 5.17
N TYR A 75 -3.56 18.74 3.89
CA TYR A 75 -2.48 19.51 3.31
C TYR A 75 -2.96 20.95 3.00
N GLY A 76 -2.08 21.81 2.48
CA GLY A 76 -2.42 23.23 2.22
C GLY A 76 -3.71 23.41 1.39
N PHE A 77 -4.40 24.54 1.56
CA PHE A 77 -5.68 24.89 0.91
C PHE A 77 -6.88 23.99 1.25
N ASP A 78 -6.93 23.40 2.44
CA ASP A 78 -8.01 22.48 2.89
C ASP A 78 -8.16 21.23 2.02
N MET A 79 -7.09 20.86 1.29
CA MET A 79 -7.01 19.69 0.43
C MET A 79 -6.36 18.55 1.21
N GLY A 80 -6.67 17.31 0.93
CA GLY A 80 -6.24 16.23 1.80
C GLY A 80 -6.68 14.85 1.36
N TYR A 81 -6.64 13.92 2.29
CA TYR A 81 -7.23 12.61 2.09
C TYR A 81 -7.83 12.08 3.39
N ASP A 82 -8.89 11.31 3.22
CA ASP A 82 -9.44 10.45 4.26
C ASP A 82 -8.99 9.03 3.98
N ILE A 83 -8.45 8.37 5.00
CA ILE A 83 -8.10 6.96 4.93
C ILE A 83 -8.73 6.18 6.07
N LEU A 84 -9.36 5.08 5.72
CA LEU A 84 -9.76 4.02 6.62
C LEU A 84 -8.88 2.80 6.31
N ARG A 85 -8.19 2.25 7.30
CA ARG A 85 -7.23 1.16 7.07
C ARG A 85 -7.29 0.06 8.12
N LEU A 86 -7.14 -1.17 7.65
CA LEU A 86 -6.69 -2.34 8.39
C LEU A 86 -5.28 -2.65 7.85
N GLN A 87 -4.28 -2.52 8.71
CA GLN A 87 -2.88 -2.55 8.29
C GLN A 87 -2.37 -3.98 8.11
N GLY A 88 -2.88 -4.94 8.90
CA GLY A 88 -2.50 -6.33 8.76
C GLY A 88 -3.59 -7.30 9.22
N THR A 89 -3.82 -8.32 8.39
CA THR A 89 -4.73 -9.44 8.61
C THR A 89 -4.10 -10.72 8.07
N LYS A 90 -4.52 -11.86 8.59
CA LYS A 90 -4.26 -13.15 7.92
C LYS A 90 -5.21 -13.31 6.76
N LEU A 91 -4.71 -13.82 5.65
CA LEU A 91 -5.45 -14.06 4.41
C LEU A 91 -5.52 -15.56 4.15
N SER A 92 -6.73 -16.07 3.96
CA SER A 92 -7.00 -17.27 3.18
C SER A 92 -7.53 -16.81 1.83
N LEU A 93 -6.88 -17.22 0.75
CA LEU A 93 -7.23 -16.82 -0.61
C LEU A 93 -7.44 -18.07 -1.45
N LYS A 94 -8.46 -18.05 -2.29
CA LYS A 94 -8.69 -19.08 -3.29
C LYS A 94 -8.76 -18.42 -4.67
N VAL A 95 -7.92 -18.87 -5.59
CA VAL A 95 -7.81 -18.35 -6.96
C VAL A 95 -8.10 -19.49 -7.92
N ASP A 96 -9.17 -19.39 -8.71
CA ASP A 96 -9.59 -20.44 -9.66
C ASP A 96 -9.64 -21.86 -9.08
N GLY A 97 -10.00 -21.97 -7.80
CA GLY A 97 -10.08 -23.24 -7.08
C GLY A 97 -8.83 -23.62 -6.30
N GLU A 98 -7.70 -22.97 -6.53
CA GLU A 98 -6.44 -23.22 -5.83
C GLU A 98 -6.34 -22.38 -4.55
N GLU A 99 -5.94 -22.99 -3.44
CA GLU A 99 -5.90 -22.38 -2.11
C GLU A 99 -4.50 -21.83 -1.78
N PHE A 100 -4.47 -20.64 -1.21
CA PHE A 100 -3.28 -19.89 -0.81
C PHE A 100 -3.48 -19.32 0.59
N GLU A 101 -2.39 -19.20 1.34
CA GLU A 101 -2.34 -18.50 2.61
C GLU A 101 -1.38 -17.32 2.54
N GLY A 102 -1.66 -16.27 3.31
CA GLY A 102 -0.77 -15.13 3.38
C GLY A 102 -1.26 -14.07 4.34
N THR A 103 -0.94 -12.83 4.01
CA THR A 103 -1.36 -11.66 4.76
C THR A 103 -1.89 -10.60 3.81
N ALA A 104 -2.75 -9.73 4.34
CA ALA A 104 -3.33 -8.65 3.56
C ALA A 104 -3.59 -7.42 4.42
N TYR A 105 -3.59 -6.27 3.74
CA TYR A 105 -4.07 -5.00 4.27
C TYR A 105 -5.33 -4.60 3.50
N PHE A 106 -6.16 -3.76 4.10
CA PHE A 106 -7.35 -3.21 3.46
C PHE A 106 -7.38 -1.70 3.68
N GLN A 107 -7.58 -0.96 2.61
CA GLN A 107 -7.61 0.49 2.65
C GLN A 107 -8.78 1.02 1.83
N LYS A 108 -9.51 1.97 2.40
CA LYS A 108 -10.39 2.87 1.67
C LYS A 108 -9.79 4.26 1.73
N VAL A 109 -9.38 4.77 0.58
CA VAL A 109 -8.77 6.09 0.45
C VAL A 109 -9.69 7.00 -0.36
N SER A 110 -10.03 8.16 0.19
CA SER A 110 -10.71 9.24 -0.52
C SER A 110 -9.73 10.40 -0.64
N VAL A 111 -9.33 10.74 -1.86
CA VAL A 111 -8.39 11.83 -2.14
C VAL A 111 -9.16 13.09 -2.55
N GLN A 112 -8.84 14.22 -1.92
CA GLN A 112 -9.28 15.54 -2.35
C GLN A 112 -8.16 16.17 -3.17
N ALA A 113 -8.40 16.31 -4.48
CA ALA A 113 -7.45 16.91 -5.40
C ALA A 113 -7.24 18.41 -5.13
N PRO A 114 -6.07 18.97 -5.46
CA PRO A 114 -4.87 18.27 -5.95
C PRO A 114 -4.08 17.43 -4.94
N SER A 115 -3.60 16.27 -5.38
CA SER A 115 -2.66 15.44 -4.63
C SER A 115 -1.24 15.54 -5.21
N PHE A 116 -0.27 15.74 -4.32
CA PHE A 116 1.15 15.59 -4.65
C PHE A 116 1.49 14.12 -4.82
N PRO A 117 2.44 13.74 -5.67
CA PRO A 117 2.88 12.36 -5.75
C PRO A 117 3.58 11.90 -4.47
N TRP A 118 3.65 10.59 -4.28
CA TRP A 118 4.12 9.95 -3.07
C TRP A 118 4.85 8.65 -3.33
N PHE A 119 5.72 8.33 -2.37
CA PHE A 119 6.10 6.97 -2.05
C PHE A 119 5.28 6.51 -0.87
N TRP A 120 4.71 5.32 -0.97
CA TRP A 120 4.18 4.59 0.17
C TRP A 120 4.73 3.18 0.12
N GLY A 121 4.78 2.50 1.24
CA GLY A 121 5.02 1.08 1.23
C GLY A 121 4.85 0.49 2.61
N MET A 122 4.77 -0.83 2.63
CA MET A 122 4.52 -1.58 3.84
C MET A 122 5.22 -2.93 3.80
N LEU A 123 5.46 -3.50 4.99
CA LEU A 123 5.97 -4.85 5.18
C LEU A 123 5.16 -5.55 6.28
N HIS A 124 4.84 -6.81 6.05
CA HIS A 124 4.41 -7.79 7.04
C HIS A 124 5.57 -8.72 7.38
N PHE A 125 5.68 -9.07 8.66
CA PHE A 125 6.70 -9.96 9.22
C PHE A 125 6.03 -11.18 9.83
N ASP A 126 6.64 -12.36 9.77
CA ASP A 126 6.10 -13.62 10.27
C ASP A 126 5.63 -13.59 11.74
N ASP A 127 6.27 -12.78 12.59
CA ASP A 127 5.91 -12.60 13.99
C ASP A 127 4.63 -11.75 14.22
N GLY A 128 4.03 -11.23 13.15
CA GLY A 128 2.90 -10.33 13.16
C GLY A 128 3.28 -8.87 12.96
N SER A 129 4.55 -8.50 13.11
CA SER A 129 4.94 -7.10 13.03
C SER A 129 4.53 -6.49 11.68
N TYR A 130 4.26 -5.19 11.70
CA TYR A 130 3.85 -4.43 10.51
C TYR A 130 4.65 -3.15 10.47
N LEU A 131 5.17 -2.82 9.30
CA LEU A 131 5.81 -1.56 9.03
C LEU A 131 5.12 -0.85 7.87
N ASP A 132 4.93 0.47 7.99
CA ASP A 132 4.68 1.32 6.83
C ASP A 132 5.53 2.59 6.81
N TRP A 133 5.71 3.13 5.61
CA TRP A 133 6.33 4.42 5.38
C TRP A 133 5.54 5.20 4.34
N PHE A 134 5.59 6.52 4.48
CA PHE A 134 4.98 7.45 3.54
C PHE A 134 5.91 8.64 3.32
N MET A 135 6.19 8.97 2.07
CA MET A 135 7.01 10.14 1.72
C MET A 135 6.38 10.85 0.50
N PRO A 136 5.65 11.96 0.70
CA PRO A 136 5.26 12.80 -0.41
C PRO A 136 6.51 13.43 -1.03
N HIS A 137 6.48 13.64 -2.34
CA HIS A 137 7.59 14.28 -3.04
C HIS A 137 7.11 15.29 -4.06
N THR A 138 8.01 16.21 -4.38
CA THR A 138 7.86 17.09 -5.53
C THR A 138 9.03 16.85 -6.47
N THR A 139 8.73 16.56 -7.73
CA THR A 139 9.72 16.30 -8.78
C THR A 139 9.27 16.97 -10.08
N PRO A 140 10.19 17.34 -10.97
CA PRO A 140 9.82 17.73 -12.33
C PRO A 140 9.07 16.61 -13.09
N GLY A 141 9.15 15.36 -12.63
CA GLY A 141 8.34 14.23 -13.09
C GLY A 141 6.83 14.38 -12.86
N MET A 142 6.40 15.32 -12.01
CA MET A 142 5.00 15.71 -11.85
C MET A 142 4.33 16.22 -13.14
N THR A 143 5.11 16.63 -14.15
CA THR A 143 4.57 17.01 -15.47
C THR A 143 4.49 15.83 -16.44
N SER A 144 4.83 14.61 -16.01
CA SER A 144 4.70 13.43 -16.86
C SER A 144 3.22 13.08 -17.03
N MET A 145 2.85 12.72 -18.25
CA MET A 145 1.48 12.40 -18.67
C MET A 145 1.38 10.97 -19.22
N ASP A 146 2.35 10.13 -18.86
CA ASP A 146 2.42 8.73 -19.28
C ASP A 146 3.06 7.88 -18.18
N ASP A 147 2.98 6.58 -18.38
CA ASP A 147 3.39 5.53 -17.44
C ASP A 147 4.85 5.07 -17.62
N LYS A 148 5.68 5.74 -18.43
CA LYS A 148 7.07 5.31 -18.63
C LYS A 148 7.95 5.67 -17.42
N PRO A 149 8.56 4.66 -16.75
CA PRO A 149 9.47 4.90 -15.63
C PRO A 149 10.83 5.42 -16.10
N TRP A 150 11.73 5.71 -15.14
CA TRP A 150 13.14 6.04 -15.36
C TRP A 150 13.42 7.33 -16.13
N ARG A 151 12.62 8.37 -15.88
CA ARG A 151 12.90 9.67 -16.48
C ARG A 151 14.02 10.32 -15.69
N LEU A 152 14.94 10.98 -16.39
CA LEU A 152 16.02 11.77 -15.76
C LEU A 152 15.48 12.79 -14.73
N ARG A 153 14.24 13.25 -14.95
CA ARG A 153 13.50 14.19 -14.08
C ARG A 153 12.98 13.56 -12.78
N ASP A 154 12.95 12.24 -12.68
CA ASP A 154 12.48 11.51 -11.50
C ASP A 154 13.54 11.48 -10.39
N PHE A 155 14.81 11.77 -10.70
CA PHE A 155 15.92 11.73 -9.75
C PHE A 155 16.16 13.07 -9.02
N LEU A 156 15.66 14.19 -9.55
CA LEU A 156 15.69 15.49 -8.86
C LEU A 156 14.45 15.61 -7.97
N ARG A 157 14.61 15.30 -6.67
CA ARG A 157 13.51 15.30 -5.69
C ARG A 157 13.73 16.32 -4.59
N ASN A 158 12.68 17.03 -4.22
CA ASN A 158 12.62 17.73 -2.95
C ASN A 158 11.66 16.94 -2.03
N PRO A 159 12.17 16.09 -1.12
CA PRO A 159 11.32 15.28 -0.26
C PRO A 159 10.57 16.18 0.72
N ALA A 160 9.26 15.94 0.84
CA ALA A 160 8.52 16.48 1.99
C ALA A 160 8.82 15.64 3.23
N ILE A 161 8.38 16.10 4.41
CA ILE A 161 8.60 15.38 5.67
C ILE A 161 7.88 14.03 5.60
N GLY A 162 8.64 12.96 5.37
CA GLY A 162 8.12 11.60 5.37
C GLY A 162 7.87 11.09 6.79
N THR A 163 6.95 10.13 6.89
CA THR A 163 6.51 9.50 8.13
C THR A 163 6.53 7.98 8.00
N GLY A 164 6.29 7.29 9.10
CA GLY A 164 6.09 5.84 9.11
C GLY A 164 5.59 5.34 10.45
N ILE A 165 5.09 4.11 10.47
CA ILE A 165 4.62 3.44 11.68
C ILE A 165 5.21 2.03 11.72
N PHE A 166 5.68 1.60 12.88
CA PHE A 166 6.08 0.21 13.13
C PHE A 166 5.29 -0.35 14.30
N HIS A 167 4.42 -1.32 14.02
CA HIS A 167 3.80 -2.18 15.03
C HIS A 167 4.76 -3.35 15.27
N ASP A 168 5.48 -3.29 16.38
CA ASP A 168 6.53 -4.23 16.74
C ASP A 168 5.95 -5.29 17.68
N ALA A 169 5.61 -6.46 17.13
CA ALA A 169 5.03 -7.57 17.87
C ALA A 169 6.01 -8.11 18.91
N ASN A 170 7.28 -8.28 18.52
CA ASN A 170 8.37 -8.74 19.38
C ASN A 170 8.54 -7.85 20.63
N ARG A 171 8.47 -6.52 20.47
CA ARG A 171 8.59 -5.56 21.58
C ARG A 171 7.25 -5.20 22.23
N GLY A 172 6.13 -5.68 21.69
CA GLY A 172 4.78 -5.37 22.17
C GLY A 172 4.45 -3.87 22.15
N ARG A 173 4.93 -3.12 21.14
CA ARG A 173 4.76 -1.65 21.08
C ARG A 173 4.51 -1.15 19.68
N THR A 174 4.05 0.10 19.58
CA THR A 174 3.92 0.83 18.32
C THR A 174 4.83 2.05 18.33
N GLU A 175 5.57 2.22 17.25
CA GLU A 175 6.46 3.34 17.03
C GLU A 175 5.96 4.21 15.89
N ASN A 176 5.97 5.52 16.10
CA ASN A 176 5.70 6.50 15.05
C ASN A 176 7.01 7.19 14.67
N PHE A 177 7.27 7.30 13.37
CA PHE A 177 8.44 7.96 12.82
C PHE A 177 8.05 9.30 12.21
N LYS A 178 8.83 10.33 12.52
CA LYS A 178 8.66 11.70 11.97
C LYS A 178 9.68 11.99 10.86
N ARG A 179 10.49 11.01 10.50
CA ARG A 179 11.53 11.10 9.49
C ARG A 179 11.52 9.83 8.68
N CYS A 180 11.39 10.00 7.37
CA CYS A 180 11.45 8.96 6.37
C CYS A 180 12.16 9.53 5.14
N GLU A 181 13.08 8.73 4.60
CA GLU A 181 13.75 8.97 3.33
C GLU A 181 13.55 7.74 2.45
N VAL A 182 13.21 7.98 1.18
CA VAL A 182 13.09 6.93 0.15
C VAL A 182 13.95 7.32 -1.04
N GLU A 183 14.96 6.51 -1.32
CA GLU A 183 15.77 6.57 -2.53
C GLU A 183 15.29 5.49 -3.51
N VAL A 184 15.26 5.83 -4.80
CA VAL A 184 14.92 4.89 -5.87
C VAL A 184 16.09 4.84 -6.83
N SER A 185 16.48 3.64 -7.23
CA SER A 185 17.56 3.41 -8.18
C SER A 185 17.22 2.31 -9.17
N GLU A 186 17.78 2.39 -10.37
CA GLU A 186 17.84 1.25 -11.27
C GLU A 186 18.73 0.16 -10.64
N PRO A 187 18.35 -1.13 -10.74
CA PRO A 187 19.22 -2.23 -10.41
C PRO A 187 20.52 -2.18 -11.22
N ASP A 188 21.63 -2.56 -10.59
CA ASP A 188 22.96 -2.72 -11.18
C ASP A 188 23.27 -4.16 -11.60
N ASP A 189 22.26 -5.04 -11.58
CA ASP A 189 22.35 -6.45 -11.95
C ASP A 189 22.61 -6.63 -13.46
N GLU A 190 23.37 -7.66 -13.85
CA GLU A 190 23.65 -7.96 -15.28
C GLU A 190 22.36 -8.23 -16.08
N GLU A 191 21.38 -8.87 -15.44
CA GLU A 191 20.05 -9.17 -15.99
C GLU A 191 18.97 -8.67 -15.01
N PRO A 192 18.58 -7.38 -15.07
CA PRO A 192 17.59 -6.84 -14.16
C PRO A 192 16.19 -7.36 -14.51
N LEU A 193 15.35 -7.54 -13.48
CA LEU A 193 13.94 -7.87 -13.67
C LEU A 193 13.22 -6.74 -14.43
N ARG A 194 12.22 -7.13 -15.23
CA ARG A 194 11.46 -6.23 -16.08
C ARG A 194 9.97 -6.45 -15.94
N ASP A 195 9.19 -5.38 -16.12
CA ASP A 195 7.74 -5.46 -16.24
C ASP A 195 7.33 -6.04 -17.61
N GLU A 196 6.02 -6.24 -17.80
CA GLU A 196 5.42 -6.76 -19.04
C GLU A 196 5.74 -5.90 -20.29
N GLN A 197 6.07 -4.61 -20.10
CA GLN A 197 6.44 -3.70 -21.18
C GLN A 197 7.97 -3.65 -21.42
N GLY A 198 8.74 -4.45 -20.67
CA GLY A 198 10.19 -4.49 -20.75
C GLY A 198 10.90 -3.38 -19.98
N ASN A 199 10.20 -2.58 -19.17
CA ASN A 199 10.85 -1.58 -18.33
C ASN A 199 11.54 -2.25 -17.14
N VAL A 200 12.71 -1.75 -16.76
CA VAL A 200 13.46 -2.25 -15.59
C VAL A 200 12.66 -2.03 -14.31
N LEU A 201 12.64 -2.99 -13.40
CA LEU A 201 11.98 -2.86 -12.10
C LEU A 201 12.88 -2.16 -11.06
N PRO A 202 12.33 -1.29 -10.18
CA PRO A 202 13.14 -0.49 -9.28
C PRO A 202 13.68 -1.22 -8.05
N LYS A 203 14.80 -0.71 -7.53
CA LYS A 203 15.21 -0.91 -6.13
C LYS A 203 14.86 0.33 -5.31
N PHE A 204 14.42 0.12 -4.08
CA PHE A 204 14.14 1.17 -3.11
C PHE A 204 15.04 0.99 -1.90
N ARG A 205 15.63 2.10 -1.45
CA ARG A 205 16.27 2.20 -0.14
C ARG A 205 15.45 3.11 0.75
N ILE A 206 14.98 2.56 1.86
CA ILE A 206 14.12 3.24 2.82
C ILE A 206 14.87 3.41 4.12
N ARG A 207 14.82 4.61 4.70
CA ARG A 207 15.31 4.88 6.05
C ARG A 207 14.21 5.59 6.82
N ILE A 208 13.82 5.04 7.95
CA ILE A 208 12.83 5.64 8.85
C ILE A 208 13.38 5.63 10.27
N TRP A 209 13.21 6.74 11.01
CA TRP A 209 13.77 6.82 12.35
C TRP A 209 13.09 7.84 13.25
N ASN A 210 13.26 7.61 14.55
CA ASN A 210 12.91 8.53 15.62
C ASN A 210 14.09 8.61 16.62
N GLY A 211 13.86 9.12 17.83
CA GLY A 211 14.92 9.23 18.85
C GLY A 211 15.31 7.92 19.54
N ARG A 212 14.58 6.82 19.27
CA ARG A 212 14.72 5.51 19.90
C ARG A 212 15.12 4.43 18.90
N THR A 213 14.43 4.37 17.76
CA THR A 213 14.54 3.29 16.78
C THR A 213 14.87 3.86 15.41
N GLN A 214 15.74 3.15 14.70
CA GLN A 214 16.09 3.40 13.31
C GLN A 214 15.91 2.12 12.51
N ILE A 215 15.21 2.21 11.38
CA ILE A 215 14.99 1.11 10.46
C ILE A 215 15.58 1.50 9.11
N SER A 216 16.35 0.61 8.50
CA SER A 216 16.90 0.77 7.16
C SER A 216 16.60 -0.48 6.34
N ILE A 217 16.13 -0.29 5.11
CA ILE A 217 15.57 -1.34 4.27
C ILE A 217 16.10 -1.14 2.86
N ASP A 218 16.62 -2.20 2.26
CA ASP A 218 16.87 -2.30 0.83
C ASP A 218 15.88 -3.34 0.29
N VAL A 219 15.02 -2.95 -0.66
CA VAL A 219 14.03 -3.82 -1.31
C VAL A 219 14.12 -3.69 -2.82
N ARG A 220 13.79 -4.77 -3.53
CA ARG A 220 13.63 -4.77 -4.99
C ARG A 220 12.19 -5.09 -5.36
N ALA A 221 11.70 -4.45 -6.41
CA ALA A 221 10.41 -4.78 -7.00
C ALA A 221 10.50 -6.09 -7.80
N CYS A 222 9.55 -7.00 -7.58
CA CYS A 222 9.45 -8.29 -8.28
C CYS A 222 8.49 -8.24 -9.47
N SER A 223 7.54 -7.31 -9.44
CA SER A 223 6.59 -7.05 -10.52
C SER A 223 6.13 -5.59 -10.45
N ARG A 224 5.27 -5.19 -11.38
CA ARG A 224 4.66 -3.86 -11.41
C ARG A 224 3.22 -3.95 -11.91
N ALA A 225 2.29 -3.48 -11.09
CA ALA A 225 0.95 -3.10 -11.55
C ALA A 225 0.88 -1.57 -11.71
N ARG A 226 0.09 -1.08 -12.66
CA ARG A 226 0.01 0.35 -12.95
C ARG A 226 -1.38 0.77 -13.41
N TRP A 227 -1.76 1.99 -13.04
CA TRP A 227 -3.00 2.63 -13.43
C TRP A 227 -2.74 4.09 -13.77
N THR A 228 -3.44 4.60 -14.78
CA THR A 228 -3.43 6.01 -15.15
C THR A 228 -4.81 6.60 -14.92
N PHE A 229 -4.87 7.71 -14.20
CA PHE A 229 -6.08 8.46 -13.95
C PHE A 229 -6.01 9.76 -14.74
N ASP A 230 -6.76 9.83 -15.84
CA ASP A 230 -6.84 11.01 -16.70
C ASP A 230 -8.21 11.68 -16.56
N GLN A 231 -8.22 12.92 -16.09
CA GLN A 231 -9.44 13.73 -16.00
C GLN A 231 -9.28 15.01 -16.83
N PRO A 232 -10.14 15.23 -17.85
CA PRO A 232 -10.20 16.51 -18.54
C PRO A 232 -10.54 17.64 -17.58
N THR A 233 -9.75 18.71 -17.60
CA THR A 233 -9.99 19.92 -16.80
C THR A 233 -10.29 21.11 -17.72
N ARG A 234 -10.51 22.29 -17.12
CA ARG A 234 -10.83 23.52 -17.88
C ARG A 234 -9.66 23.92 -18.77
N ALA A 235 -9.97 24.57 -19.89
CA ALA A 235 -9.00 25.10 -20.85
C ALA A 235 -8.11 24.05 -21.55
N GLY A 236 -8.56 22.79 -21.63
CA GLY A 236 -7.84 21.74 -22.38
C GLY A 236 -6.63 21.16 -21.64
N MET A 237 -6.48 21.46 -20.36
CA MET A 237 -5.51 20.79 -19.49
C MET A 237 -6.05 19.43 -19.05
N VAL A 238 -5.18 18.44 -18.90
CA VAL A 238 -5.53 17.11 -18.37
C VAL A 238 -4.88 16.96 -17.01
N SER A 239 -5.69 16.61 -16.01
CA SER A 239 -5.25 16.12 -14.70
C SER A 239 -4.83 14.67 -14.91
N HIS A 240 -3.60 14.33 -14.56
CA HIS A 240 -3.02 13.00 -14.83
C HIS A 240 -2.27 12.50 -13.61
N LEU A 241 -2.57 11.28 -13.17
CA LEU A 241 -1.80 10.56 -12.18
C LEU A 241 -1.48 9.17 -12.69
N THR A 242 -0.20 8.81 -12.69
CA THR A 242 0.20 7.42 -12.77
C THR A 242 0.40 6.88 -11.36
N TYR A 243 -0.28 5.79 -11.04
CA TYR A 243 -0.16 5.06 -9.79
C TYR A 243 0.43 3.69 -10.08
N ASN A 244 1.50 3.32 -9.36
CA ASN A 244 2.21 2.08 -9.55
C ASN A 244 2.28 1.33 -8.23
N GLU A 245 2.06 0.02 -8.29
CA GLU A 245 2.30 -0.90 -7.18
C GLU A 245 3.41 -1.89 -7.54
N TYR A 246 4.23 -2.18 -6.55
CA TYR A 246 5.42 -3.02 -6.66
C TYR A 246 5.44 -4.03 -5.52
N PRO A 247 5.05 -5.29 -5.76
CA PRO A 247 5.35 -6.37 -4.85
C PRO A 247 6.86 -6.41 -4.59
N LEU A 248 7.25 -6.50 -3.31
CA LEU A 248 8.62 -6.34 -2.87
C LEU A 248 9.25 -7.66 -2.44
N GLU A 249 10.53 -7.80 -2.75
CA GLU A 249 11.45 -8.70 -2.07
C GLU A 249 12.42 -7.89 -1.21
N VAL A 250 12.55 -8.26 0.05
CA VAL A 250 13.45 -7.61 1.01
C VAL A 250 14.85 -8.17 0.84
N GLU A 251 15.77 -7.37 0.31
CA GLU A 251 17.17 -7.77 0.16
C GLU A 251 17.94 -7.59 1.48
N ARG A 252 17.66 -6.50 2.20
CA ARG A 252 18.24 -6.22 3.53
C ARG A 252 17.25 -5.46 4.40
N ILE A 253 17.26 -5.76 5.69
CA ILE A 253 16.62 -4.95 6.71
C ILE A 253 17.51 -4.88 7.95
N ALA A 254 17.51 -3.73 8.60
CA ALA A 254 18.16 -3.48 9.87
C ALA A 254 17.24 -2.64 10.75
N ILE A 255 16.76 -3.23 11.85
CA ILE A 255 15.93 -2.58 12.88
C ILE A 255 16.80 -2.42 14.12
N LEU A 256 17.26 -1.21 14.40
CA LEU A 256 18.09 -0.89 15.55
C LEU A 256 17.26 -0.14 16.59
N ASP A 257 17.12 -0.72 17.77
CA ASP A 257 16.47 -0.13 18.94
C ASP A 257 17.37 -0.23 20.18
N GLU A 258 16.85 0.15 21.35
CA GLU A 258 17.61 0.12 22.61
C GLU A 258 17.96 -1.29 23.11
N GLN A 259 17.32 -2.32 22.56
CA GLN A 259 17.53 -3.73 22.91
C GLN A 259 18.43 -4.45 21.90
N GLY A 260 18.79 -3.81 20.80
CA GLY A 260 19.81 -4.30 19.86
C GLY A 260 19.41 -4.15 18.39
N LEU A 261 20.17 -4.81 17.54
CA LEU A 261 19.94 -4.89 16.10
C LEU A 261 19.18 -6.18 15.79
N ARG A 262 18.08 -6.04 15.03
CA ARG A 262 17.42 -7.14 14.31
C ARG A 262 17.65 -6.96 12.82
N THR A 263 17.81 -8.06 12.11
CA THR A 263 18.11 -8.15 10.69
C THR A 263 17.12 -9.08 9.99
N ILE A 264 17.30 -9.32 8.69
CA ILE A 264 16.43 -10.24 7.93
C ILE A 264 16.43 -11.66 8.53
N ASP A 265 17.56 -12.10 9.10
CA ASP A 265 17.73 -13.45 9.66
C ASP A 265 16.94 -13.66 10.97
N ASP A 266 16.40 -12.60 11.57
CA ASP A 266 15.56 -12.66 12.77
C ASP A 266 14.08 -12.97 12.46
N TYR A 267 13.73 -13.12 11.18
CA TYR A 267 12.36 -13.32 10.69
C TYR A 267 12.31 -14.49 9.70
N GLU A 268 11.27 -15.35 9.78
CA GLU A 268 11.10 -16.45 8.83
C GLU A 268 10.75 -15.93 7.43
N TRP A 269 9.99 -14.84 7.37
CA TRP A 269 9.66 -14.16 6.13
C TRP A 269 9.30 -12.70 6.39
N ILE A 270 9.55 -11.88 5.38
CA ILE A 270 9.15 -10.48 5.32
C ILE A 270 8.63 -10.22 3.91
N MET A 271 7.38 -9.81 3.78
CA MET A 271 6.71 -9.60 2.50
C MET A 271 6.06 -8.22 2.49
N GLY A 272 5.94 -7.60 1.32
CA GLY A 272 5.24 -6.32 1.25
C GLY A 272 5.06 -5.76 -0.14
N ASN A 273 4.61 -4.51 -0.16
CA ASN A 273 4.28 -3.76 -1.37
C ASN A 273 4.82 -2.34 -1.24
N ALA A 274 5.19 -1.72 -2.35
CA ALA A 274 5.46 -0.29 -2.43
C ALA A 274 4.62 0.36 -3.51
N GLU A 275 4.28 1.61 -3.29
CA GLU A 275 3.69 2.51 -4.25
C GLU A 275 4.68 3.61 -4.63
N HIS A 276 4.62 3.98 -5.90
CA HIS A 276 5.21 5.24 -6.38
C HIS A 276 4.25 5.88 -7.37
N THR A 277 3.91 7.14 -7.12
CA THR A 277 3.08 7.92 -8.02
C THR A 277 3.85 9.05 -8.69
N TRP A 278 3.40 9.45 -9.87
CA TRP A 278 3.84 10.68 -10.54
C TRP A 278 2.71 11.27 -11.37
N GLY A 279 2.91 12.48 -11.87
CA GLY A 279 1.81 13.33 -12.35
C GLY A 279 1.22 14.16 -11.22
N ILE A 280 0.08 14.80 -11.49
CA ILE A 280 -0.70 15.56 -10.54
C ILE A 280 -2.19 15.37 -10.85
N LEU A 281 -2.98 14.97 -9.84
CA LEU A 281 -4.42 15.16 -9.89
C LEU A 281 -4.73 16.62 -9.62
N HIS A 282 -5.48 17.31 -10.49
CA HIS A 282 -5.98 18.67 -10.32
C HIS A 282 -7.51 18.71 -10.28
#